data_AF-A0A950AIS1-F1
#
_entry.id   AF-A0A950AIS1-F1
#
_cell.length_a   1.000
_cell.length_b   1.000
_cell.length_c   1.000
_cell.angle_alpha   90.00
_cell.angle_beta   90.00
_cell.angle_gamma   90.00
#
_symmetry.space_group_name_H-M   'P 1'
#
loop_
_entity.id
_entity.type
_entity.pdbx_description
1 polymer ?
#
loop_
_entity_poly.entity_id
_entity_poly.type
_entity_poly.pdbx_seq_one_letter_code
_entity_poly.pdbx_strand_id
1 'polypeptide(L)'
;MLDVKRVFDWARDNGEVKAVDRILVKVMLLLIKNRITLTVAAIEKMESRLELPEDVVSAIVRAAEDVVGRSVPDSLLVEEALHV
;
A
#
# COMPACT_ATOMS: atom_id res chain seq x y z
N MET A 1 7.63 5.90 9.13
CA MET A 1 6.35 5.24 8.79
C MET A 1 5.94 5.64 7.39
N LEU A 2 5.87 4.67 6.48
CA LEU A 2 5.41 4.90 5.11
C LEU A 2 3.90 5.25 5.10
N ASP A 3 3.56 6.42 4.58
CA ASP A 3 2.17 6.79 4.34
C ASP A 3 1.68 6.23 2.99
N VAL A 4 1.05 5.05 3.04
CA VAL A 4 0.48 4.40 1.85
C VAL A 4 -0.60 5.25 1.16
N LYS A 5 -1.21 6.22 1.86
CA LYS A 5 -2.17 7.14 1.25
C LYS A 5 -1.53 7.92 0.10
N ARG A 6 -0.24 8.28 0.21
CA ARG A 6 0.51 8.97 -0.84
C ARG A 6 0.60 8.13 -2.12
N VAL A 7 0.69 6.80 -1.99
CA VAL A 7 0.68 5.87 -3.13
C VAL A 7 -0.69 5.85 -3.81
N PHE A 8 -1.77 5.85 -3.03
CA PHE A 8 -3.14 5.91 -3.58
C PHE A 8 -3.45 7.26 -4.22
N ASP A 9 -3.02 8.36 -3.62
CA ASP A 9 -3.16 9.70 -4.19
C ASP A 9 -2.38 9.80 -5.52
N TRP A 10 -1.13 9.35 -5.53
CA TRP A 10 -0.34 9.27 -6.77
C TRP A 10 -1.04 8.42 -7.84
N ALA A 11 -1.58 7.26 -7.49
CA ALA A 11 -2.26 6.40 -8.43
C ALA A 11 -3.58 7.00 -8.94
N ARG A 12 -4.30 7.76 -8.11
CA ARG A 12 -5.48 8.51 -8.54
C ARG A 12 -5.11 9.59 -9.55
N ASP A 13 -4.00 10.28 -9.33
CA ASP A 13 -3.59 11.43 -10.15
C ASP A 13 -2.91 11.01 -11.47
N ASN A 14 -2.35 9.79 -11.53
CA ASN A 14 -1.60 9.29 -12.70
C ASN A 14 -2.26 8.09 -13.41
N GLY A 15 -3.26 7.48 -12.78
CA GLY A 15 -3.95 6.29 -13.29
C GLY A 15 -5.28 6.61 -13.98
N GLU A 16 -5.98 5.54 -14.35
CA GLU A 16 -7.32 5.62 -14.93
C GLU A 16 -8.41 5.84 -13.87
N VAL A 17 -9.63 6.14 -14.33
CA VAL A 17 -10.81 6.21 -13.47
C VAL A 17 -10.97 4.86 -12.73
N LYS A 18 -11.06 4.92 -11.40
CA LYS A 18 -11.06 3.74 -10.48
C LYS A 18 -9.71 3.04 -10.27
N ALA A 19 -8.59 3.73 -10.50
CA ALA A 19 -7.26 3.18 -10.19
C ALA A 19 -7.17 2.63 -8.75
N VAL A 20 -7.69 3.39 -7.77
CA VAL A 20 -7.70 2.97 -6.36
C VAL A 20 -8.46 1.65 -6.15
N ASP A 21 -9.67 1.52 -6.71
CA ASP A 21 -10.46 0.29 -6.58
C ASP A 21 -9.72 -0.92 -7.19
N ARG A 22 -9.10 -0.73 -8.37
CA ARG A 22 -8.33 -1.79 -9.04
C ARG A 22 -7.10 -2.19 -8.24
N ILE A 23 -6.44 -1.24 -7.59
CA ILE A 23 -5.32 -1.50 -6.67
C ILE A 23 -5.81 -2.37 -5.51
N LEU A 24 -6.90 -1.98 -4.84
CA LEU A 24 -7.45 -2.74 -3.71
C LEU A 24 -7.80 -4.18 -4.10
N VAL A 25 -8.44 -4.38 -5.26
CA VAL A 25 -8.73 -5.73 -5.79
C VAL A 25 -7.44 -6.52 -6.02
N LYS A 26 -6.42 -5.93 -6.65
CA LYS A 26 -5.13 -6.58 -6.88
C LYS A 26 -4.39 -6.90 -5.58
N VAL A 27 -4.40 -6.00 -4.60
CA VAL A 27 -3.82 -6.23 -3.28
C VAL A 27 -4.48 -7.44 -2.64
N MET A 28 -5.81 -7.50 -2.60
CA MET A 28 -6.53 -8.65 -2.06
C MET A 28 -6.12 -9.97 -2.74
N LEU A 29 -6.01 -9.99 -4.07
CA LEU A 29 -5.53 -11.17 -4.80
C LEU A 29 -4.09 -11.56 -4.45
N LEU A 30 -3.20 -10.58 -4.27
CA LEU A 30 -1.81 -10.82 -3.87
C LEU A 30 -1.71 -11.38 -2.45
N LEU A 31 -2.49 -10.83 -1.50
CA LEU A 31 -2.53 -11.33 -0.12
C LEU A 31 -3.00 -12.79 -0.09
N ILE A 32 -4.09 -13.11 -0.81
CA ILE A 32 -4.61 -14.49 -0.93
C ILE A 32 -3.55 -15.41 -1.57
N LYS A 33 -2.97 -15.00 -2.70
CA LYS A 33 -1.98 -15.79 -3.44
C LYS A 33 -0.74 -16.11 -2.60
N ASN A 34 -0.28 -15.13 -1.82
CA ASN A 34 0.92 -15.26 -0.98
C ASN A 34 0.60 -15.82 0.42
N ARG A 35 -0.67 -16.16 0.71
CA ARG A 35 -1.14 -16.62 2.02
C ARG A 35 -0.83 -15.64 3.16
N ILE A 36 -0.78 -14.36 2.84
CA ILE A 36 -0.62 -13.29 3.83
C ILE A 36 -1.93 -13.18 4.58
N THR A 37 -1.93 -13.59 5.85
CA THR A 37 -3.11 -13.57 6.71
C THR A 37 -2.96 -12.47 7.73
N LEU A 38 -3.84 -11.47 7.69
CA LEU A 38 -3.98 -10.51 8.77
C LEU A 38 -4.68 -11.20 9.94
N THR A 39 -3.93 -11.47 11.00
CA THR A 39 -4.49 -12.00 12.24
C THR A 39 -5.10 -10.87 13.07
N VAL A 40 -6.01 -11.21 13.99
CA VAL A 40 -6.59 -10.23 14.93
C VAL A 40 -5.49 -9.49 15.70
N ALA A 41 -4.48 -10.21 16.18
CA ALA A 41 -3.33 -9.61 16.87
C ALA A 41 -2.53 -8.64 15.98
N ALA A 42 -2.42 -8.92 14.68
CA ALA A 42 -1.78 -8.00 13.74
C ALA A 42 -2.62 -6.74 13.55
N ILE A 43 -3.95 -6.88 13.44
CA ILE A 43 -4.88 -5.75 13.30
C ILE A 43 -4.85 -4.86 14.56
N GLU A 44 -4.91 -5.44 15.75
CA GLU A 44 -4.81 -4.68 17.02
C GLU A 44 -3.46 -3.97 17.15
N LYS A 45 -2.38 -4.58 16.67
CA LYS A 45 -1.05 -3.95 16.60
C LYS A 45 -1.02 -2.79 15.59
N MET A 46 -1.75 -2.91 14.48
CA MET A 46 -1.90 -1.83 13.49
C MET A 46 -2.71 -0.66 14.06
N GLU A 47 -3.78 -0.90 14.80
CA GLU A 47 -4.57 0.17 15.42
C GLU A 47 -3.77 0.93 16.46
N SER A 48 -2.90 0.24 17.20
CA SER A 48 -2.06 0.85 18.24
C SER A 48 -0.80 1.54 17.72
N ARG A 49 -0.21 1.08 16.62
CA ARG A 49 1.05 1.62 16.06
C ARG A 49 0.88 2.38 14.74
N LEU A 50 -0.30 2.35 14.14
CA LEU A 50 -0.62 2.88 12.80
C LEU A 50 0.30 2.38 11.68
N GLU A 51 0.99 1.26 11.89
CA GLU A 51 1.98 0.68 10.97
C GLU A 51 1.38 -0.49 10.21
N LEU A 52 1.45 -0.46 8.88
CA LEU A 52 1.11 -1.61 8.04
C LEU A 52 2.26 -2.63 8.02
N PRO A 53 1.95 -3.94 7.99
CA PRO A 53 2.95 -4.97 7.71
C PRO A 53 3.68 -4.72 6.38
N GLU A 54 4.99 -4.97 6.33
CA GLU A 54 5.85 -4.70 5.16
C GLU A 54 5.41 -5.47 3.91
N ASP A 55 4.89 -6.67 4.08
CA ASP A 55 4.34 -7.50 3.01
C ASP A 55 3.05 -6.91 2.43
N VAL A 56 2.20 -6.30 3.27
CA VAL A 56 1.01 -5.55 2.85
C VAL A 56 1.42 -4.28 2.09
N VAL A 57 2.40 -3.54 2.61
CA VAL A 57 2.97 -2.36 1.93
C VAL A 57 3.51 -2.74 0.55
N SER A 58 4.32 -3.79 0.47
CA SER A 58 4.89 -4.29 -0.78
C SER A 58 3.81 -4.70 -1.78
N ALA A 59 2.73 -5.33 -1.31
CA ALA A 59 1.59 -5.69 -2.14
C ALA A 59 0.87 -4.45 -2.70
N ILE A 60 0.72 -3.39 -1.90
CA ILE A 60 0.12 -2.11 -2.32
C ILE A 60 0.96 -1.43 -3.40
N VAL A 61 2.26 -1.28 -3.18
CA VAL A 61 3.18 -0.64 -4.14
C VAL A 61 3.14 -1.39 -5.47
N ARG A 62 3.32 -2.71 -5.43
CA ARG A 62 3.29 -3.54 -6.64
C ARG A 62 1.95 -3.44 -7.38
N ALA A 63 0.84 -3.45 -6.66
CA ALA A 63 -0.48 -3.31 -7.28
C ALA A 63 -0.68 -1.91 -7.89
N ALA A 64 -0.15 -0.87 -7.27
CA ALA A 64 -0.19 0.50 -7.80
C ALA A 64 0.63 0.63 -9.08
N GLU A 65 1.85 0.09 -9.11
CA GLU A 65 2.69 0.09 -10.31
C GLU A 65 2.05 -0.66 -11.47
N ASP A 66 1.47 -1.84 -11.18
CA ASP A 66 0.74 -2.64 -12.16
C ASP A 66 -0.48 -1.91 -12.76
N VAL A 67 -1.22 -1.15 -11.94
CA VAL A 67 -2.45 -0.45 -12.38
C VAL A 67 -2.13 0.83 -13.14
N VAL A 68 -1.16 1.59 -12.66
CA VAL A 68 -0.76 2.86 -13.29
C VAL A 68 0.17 2.62 -14.49
N GLY A 69 0.85 1.46 -14.54
CA GLY A 69 1.79 1.09 -15.60
C GLY A 69 3.13 1.82 -15.51
N ARG A 70 3.48 2.34 -14.32
CA ARG A 70 4.71 3.12 -14.05
C ARG A 70 5.18 2.84 -12.63
N SER A 71 6.46 3.06 -12.37
CA SER A 71 7.02 2.92 -11.02
C SER A 71 6.51 4.00 -10.07
N VAL A 72 6.26 3.62 -8.81
CA VAL A 72 5.96 4.57 -7.74
C VAL A 72 7.23 5.38 -7.46
N PRO A 73 7.18 6.72 -7.39
CA PRO A 73 8.36 7.52 -7.09
C PRO A 73 8.96 7.17 -5.73
N ASP A 74 10.29 6.99 -5.66
CA ASP A 74 11.00 6.66 -4.43
C ASP A 74 10.74 7.66 -3.30
N SER A 75 10.52 8.94 -3.64
CA SER A 75 10.18 9.99 -2.67
C SER A 75 8.85 9.75 -1.92
N LEU A 76 7.98 8.88 -2.45
CA LEU A 76 6.76 8.44 -1.78
C LEU A 76 6.99 7.19 -0.92
N LEU A 77 8.10 6.49 -1.12
CA LEU A 77 8.49 5.25 -0.44
C LEU A 77 9.43 5.47 0.75
N VAL A 78 10.02 6.67 0.86
CA VAL A 78 10.90 7.03 1.99
C VAL A 78 10.05 7.32 3.22
N GLU A 79 10.44 6.73 4.35
CA GLU A 79 9.89 7.11 5.65
C GLU A 79 10.31 8.54 5.98
N GLU A 80 9.36 9.48 6.01
CA GLU A 80 9.60 10.73 6.71
C GLU A 80 9.76 10.39 8.19
N ALA A 81 11.01 10.39 8.66
CA ALA A 81 11.31 10.47 10.08
C ALA A 81 10.71 11.79 10.56
N LEU A 82 9.63 11.71 11.34
CA LEU A 82 9.11 12.83 12.12
C LEU A 82 10.22 13.29 13.07
N HIS A 83 11.04 14.23 12.62
CA HIS A 83 11.79 15.11 13.50
C HIS A 83 10.83 16.20 13.98
N VAL A 84 10.09 15.92 15.06
CA VAL A 84 9.79 16.87 16.16
C VAL A 84 9.57 16.07 17.44
#